data_AF-A0A2E9F878-F1
#
_entry.id   AF-A0A2E9F878-F1
#
_cell.length_a   1.000
_cell.length_b   1.000
_cell.length_c   1.000
_cell.angle_alpha   90.00
_cell.angle_beta   90.00
_cell.angle_gamma   90.00
#
_symmetry.space_group_name_H-M   'P 1'
#
loop_
_entity.id
_entity.type
_entity.pdbx_description
1 polymer ?
#
loop_
_entity_poly.entity_id
_entity_poly.type
_entity_poly.pdbx_seq_one_letter_code
_entity_poly.pdbx_strand_id
1 'polypeptide(L)'
;MLMMIDAFLPEGVTQLAVDSIFMMPQLGVLSQVNKEAATQVFNRDCLIHLGTCIAPAGQAKKGSSCLEISVNMPSGIVEDTIPVGELKLYQIGMDEVVQVKIQPNRHFDAGAGNGQAVETEVRGGVVGLVIDTRGRPLEMSADTAQSVEDLKTWLQTLDVYPL
;
A
#
# COMPACT_ATOMS: atom_id res chain seq x y z
N MET A 1 -1.99 -2.65 8.53
CA MET A 1 -2.08 -1.83 7.30
C MET A 1 -3.41 -1.99 6.58
N LEU A 2 -4.00 -3.19 6.48
CA LEU A 2 -5.29 -3.43 5.80
C LEU A 2 -6.41 -2.45 6.19
N MET A 3 -6.62 -2.21 7.50
CA MET A 3 -7.62 -1.24 7.97
C MET A 3 -7.45 0.16 7.34
N MET A 4 -6.21 0.63 7.18
CA MET A 4 -5.94 1.94 6.58
C MET A 4 -6.25 1.94 5.08
N ILE A 5 -5.90 0.85 4.38
CA ILE A 5 -6.20 0.69 2.95
C ILE A 5 -7.72 0.69 2.74
N ASP A 6 -8.46 -0.06 3.57
CA ASP A 6 -9.92 -0.16 3.46
C ASP A 6 -10.64 1.13 3.87
N ALA A 7 -10.10 1.87 4.83
CA ALA A 7 -10.69 3.12 5.30
C ALA A 7 -10.48 4.29 4.31
N PHE A 8 -9.27 4.40 3.74
CA PHE A 8 -8.90 5.53 2.88
C PHE A 8 -9.07 5.25 1.39
N LEU A 9 -9.12 3.99 0.98
CA LEU A 9 -9.15 3.56 -0.42
C LEU A 9 -8.13 4.32 -1.28
N PRO A 10 -6.82 4.26 -0.94
CA PRO A 10 -5.81 5.04 -1.64
C PRO A 10 -5.77 4.69 -3.13
N GLU A 11 -5.38 5.66 -3.96
CA GLU A 11 -5.19 5.51 -5.41
C GLU A 11 -3.73 5.80 -5.77
N GLY A 12 -3.20 5.10 -6.77
CA GLY A 12 -1.81 5.19 -7.19
C GLY A 12 -0.83 4.70 -6.12
N VAL A 13 0.31 5.37 -6.02
CA VAL A 13 1.38 5.02 -5.07
C VAL A 13 1.25 5.87 -3.82
N THR A 14 0.87 5.25 -2.70
CA THR A 14 0.58 5.95 -1.44
C THR A 14 1.37 5.36 -0.28
N GLN A 15 2.14 6.18 0.43
CA GLN A 15 2.82 5.77 1.65
C GLN A 15 1.89 5.91 2.86
N LEU A 16 1.84 4.89 3.72
CA LEU A 16 1.03 4.86 4.94
C LEU A 16 1.92 4.83 6.18
N ALA A 17 1.58 5.64 7.16
CA ALA A 17 2.26 5.73 8.45
C ALA A 17 1.25 6.02 9.57
N VAL A 18 1.63 5.75 10.81
CA VAL A 18 0.82 6.01 12.01
C VAL A 18 1.61 6.82 13.03
N ASP A 19 0.88 7.61 13.82
CA ASP A 19 1.40 8.19 15.07
C ASP A 19 1.33 7.11 16.17
N SER A 20 2.49 6.63 16.61
CA SER A 20 2.60 5.55 17.58
C SER A 20 2.42 5.98 19.03
N ILE A 21 2.71 7.25 19.35
CA ILE A 21 2.76 7.78 20.73
C ILE A 21 1.71 8.86 21.00
N PHE A 22 0.87 9.16 20.01
CA PHE A 22 -0.21 10.15 20.09
C PHE A 22 0.28 11.55 20.50
N MET A 23 1.41 11.96 19.91
CA MET A 23 2.04 13.25 20.21
C MET A 23 1.97 14.24 19.05
N MET A 24 1.46 13.87 17.88
CA MET A 24 1.47 14.76 16.71
C MET A 24 0.83 16.14 16.99
N PRO A 25 -0.33 16.25 17.67
CA PRO A 25 -0.90 17.57 18.03
C PRO A 25 0.01 18.39 18.97
N GLN A 26 0.62 17.74 19.98
CA GLN A 26 1.49 18.38 20.97
C GLN A 26 2.81 18.82 20.34
N LEU A 27 3.35 18.04 19.40
CA LEU A 27 4.51 18.42 18.60
C LEU A 27 4.21 19.64 17.72
N GLY A 28 2.96 19.78 17.25
CA GLY A 28 2.49 21.00 16.60
C GLY A 28 2.63 22.24 17.49
N VAL A 29 2.24 22.15 18.77
CA VAL A 29 2.44 23.24 19.75
C VAL A 29 3.92 23.48 20.02
N LEU A 30 4.69 22.41 20.27
CA LEU A 30 6.13 22.51 20.52
C LEU A 30 6.87 23.18 19.37
N SER A 31 6.45 22.95 18.12
CA SER A 31 7.10 23.51 16.93
C SER A 31 7.10 25.03 16.88
N GLN A 32 6.16 25.69 17.58
CA GLN A 32 6.10 27.16 17.69
C GLN A 32 7.20 27.72 18.58
N VAL A 33 7.72 26.92 19.50
CA VAL A 33 8.79 27.30 20.45
C VAL A 33 10.14 26.75 19.99
N ASN A 34 10.18 25.48 19.58
CA ASN A 34 11.39 24.80 19.09
C ASN A 34 11.04 23.81 17.97
N LYS A 35 11.13 24.29 16.73
CA LYS A 35 10.83 23.52 15.52
C LYS A 35 11.75 22.32 15.32
N GLU A 36 13.03 22.47 15.61
CA GLU A 36 14.01 21.40 15.39
C GLU A 36 13.76 20.22 16.32
N ALA A 37 13.58 20.48 17.63
CA ALA A 37 13.24 19.44 18.59
C ALA A 37 11.93 18.72 18.24
N ALA A 38 10.88 19.48 17.90
CA ALA A 38 9.60 18.90 17.49
C ALA A 38 9.74 17.99 16.26
N THR A 39 10.56 18.39 15.29
CA THR A 39 10.80 17.62 14.06
C THR A 39 11.59 16.34 14.32
N GLN A 40 12.61 16.40 15.20
CA GLN A 40 13.39 15.22 15.59
C GLN A 40 12.50 14.17 16.26
N VAL A 41 11.69 14.58 17.25
CA VAL A 41 10.76 13.67 17.94
C VAL A 41 9.69 13.14 16.97
N PHE A 42 9.18 13.99 16.08
CA PHE A 42 8.22 13.58 15.06
C PHE A 42 8.77 12.43 14.18
N ASN A 43 9.95 12.64 13.59
CA ASN A 43 10.52 11.68 12.63
C ASN A 43 11.08 10.43 13.28
N ARG A 44 11.60 10.52 14.51
CA ARG A 44 12.29 9.38 15.16
C ARG A 44 11.39 8.56 16.06
N ASP A 45 10.49 9.23 16.79
CA ASP A 45 9.76 8.60 17.90
C ASP A 45 8.26 8.47 17.61
N CYS A 46 7.69 9.39 16.82
CA CYS A 46 6.24 9.48 16.59
C CYS A 46 5.78 8.76 15.33
N LEU A 47 6.49 8.93 14.21
CA LEU A 47 6.06 8.43 12.91
C LEU A 47 6.57 7.00 12.67
N ILE A 48 5.67 6.03 12.70
CA ILE A 48 5.97 4.65 12.30
C ILE A 48 5.44 4.40 10.88
N HIS A 49 6.36 4.15 9.95
CA HIS A 49 6.00 3.79 8.58
C HIS A 49 5.46 2.36 8.52
N LEU A 50 4.21 2.22 8.06
CA LEU A 50 3.62 0.90 7.79
C LEU A 50 4.17 0.34 6.47
N GLY A 51 4.37 1.22 5.49
CA GLY A 51 4.91 0.90 4.17
C GLY A 51 4.15 1.60 3.06
N THR A 52 4.24 1.08 1.84
CA THR A 52 3.60 1.66 0.65
C THR A 52 2.46 0.77 0.17
N CYS A 53 1.34 1.39 -0.20
CA CYS A 53 0.24 0.76 -0.93
C CYS A 53 0.28 1.25 -2.38
N ILE A 54 0.33 0.32 -3.34
CA ILE A 54 0.11 0.61 -4.75
C ILE A 54 -1.27 0.09 -5.13
N ALA A 55 -2.17 1.01 -5.47
CA ALA A 55 -3.55 0.70 -5.77
C ALA A 55 -3.99 1.41 -7.06
N PRO A 56 -3.92 0.75 -8.22
CA PRO A 56 -4.36 1.39 -9.45
C PRO A 56 -5.86 1.71 -9.42
N ALA A 57 -6.20 2.92 -9.87
CA ALA A 57 -7.57 3.37 -9.97
C ALA A 57 -8.25 2.79 -11.21
N GLY A 58 -9.47 2.27 -11.07
CA GLY A 58 -10.22 1.66 -12.18
C GLY A 58 -10.94 0.37 -11.79
N GLN A 59 -11.58 -0.23 -12.78
CA GLN A 59 -12.33 -1.47 -12.64
C GLN A 59 -12.22 -2.35 -13.90
N ALA A 60 -12.20 -3.66 -13.67
CA ALA A 60 -12.34 -4.66 -14.71
C ALA A 60 -12.88 -5.96 -14.09
N LYS A 61 -13.08 -6.99 -14.91
CA LYS A 61 -13.58 -8.28 -14.44
C LYS A 61 -12.61 -8.89 -13.43
N LYS A 62 -13.11 -9.32 -12.26
CA LYS A 62 -12.32 -10.09 -11.27
C LYS A 62 -11.60 -11.27 -11.93
N GLY A 63 -10.33 -11.47 -11.56
CA GLY A 63 -9.45 -12.50 -12.13
C GLY A 63 -8.85 -12.16 -13.50
N SER A 64 -9.25 -11.06 -14.15
CA SER A 64 -8.51 -10.56 -15.33
C SER A 64 -7.21 -9.87 -14.90
N SER A 65 -6.25 -9.72 -15.82
CA SER A 65 -4.98 -9.02 -15.52
C SER A 65 -5.27 -7.57 -15.09
N CYS A 66 -4.73 -7.13 -13.94
CA CYS A 66 -4.81 -5.74 -13.48
C CYS A 66 -3.54 -4.97 -13.82
N LEU A 67 -2.40 -5.49 -13.37
CA LEU A 67 -1.08 -4.89 -13.60
C LEU A 67 0.01 -5.95 -13.64
N GLU A 68 1.12 -5.59 -14.30
CA GLU A 68 2.41 -6.25 -14.15
C GLU A 68 3.30 -5.37 -13.28
N ILE A 69 4.08 -5.99 -12.39
CA ILE A 69 4.98 -5.28 -11.48
C ILE A 69 6.36 -5.91 -11.48
N SER A 70 7.39 -5.07 -11.45
CA SER A 70 8.78 -5.47 -11.24
C SER A 70 9.32 -4.72 -10.01
N VAL A 71 9.79 -5.47 -9.01
CA VAL A 71 10.30 -4.94 -7.75
C VAL A 71 11.77 -5.30 -7.64
N ASN A 72 12.64 -4.29 -7.58
CA ASN A 72 14.08 -4.48 -7.45
C ASN A 72 14.47 -4.65 -5.97
N MET A 73 14.40 -5.89 -5.48
CA MET A 73 14.72 -6.23 -4.10
C MET A 73 16.24 -6.43 -3.93
N PRO A 74 16.78 -6.30 -2.70
CA PRO A 74 18.18 -6.64 -2.41
C PRO A 74 18.55 -8.09 -2.78
N SER A 75 17.59 -9.00 -2.77
CA SER A 75 17.76 -10.42 -3.14
C SER A 75 17.67 -10.68 -4.65
N GLY A 76 17.26 -9.69 -5.45
CA GLY A 76 17.06 -9.79 -6.89
C GLY A 76 15.76 -9.13 -7.36
N ILE A 77 15.56 -9.11 -8.67
CA ILE A 77 14.33 -8.56 -9.27
C ILE A 77 13.22 -9.62 -9.16
N VAL A 78 12.07 -9.21 -8.62
CA VAL A 78 10.85 -10.01 -8.57
C VAL A 78 9.86 -9.44 -9.57
N GLU A 79 9.33 -10.28 -10.44
CA GLU A 79 8.32 -9.90 -11.43
C GLU A 79 7.04 -10.71 -11.20
N ASP A 80 5.90 -10.03 -11.17
CA ASP A 80 4.59 -10.65 -10.97
C ASP A 80 3.54 -10.01 -11.89
N THR A 81 2.55 -10.80 -12.28
CA THR A 81 1.29 -10.29 -12.85
C THR A 81 0.20 -10.46 -11.81
N ILE A 82 -0.43 -9.36 -11.41
CA ILE A 82 -1.43 -9.37 -10.35
C ILE A 82 -2.81 -9.15 -10.99
N PRO A 83 -3.74 -10.11 -10.84
CA PRO A 83 -5.08 -9.98 -11.40
C PRO A 83 -5.96 -9.07 -10.55
N VAL A 84 -7.10 -8.67 -11.08
CA VAL A 84 -8.10 -7.84 -10.39
C VAL A 84 -8.75 -8.65 -9.27
N GLY A 85 -8.90 -8.03 -8.09
CA GLY A 85 -9.54 -8.63 -6.92
C GLY A 85 -8.57 -9.14 -5.86
N GLU A 86 -7.27 -8.90 -6.01
CA GLU A 86 -6.24 -9.47 -5.14
C GLU A 86 -5.54 -8.43 -4.27
N LEU A 87 -4.93 -8.94 -3.21
CA LEU A 87 -3.87 -8.25 -2.49
C LEU A 87 -2.58 -9.02 -2.73
N LYS A 88 -1.45 -8.32 -2.73
CA LYS A 88 -0.12 -8.94 -2.75
C LYS A 88 0.77 -8.20 -1.77
N LEU A 89 1.60 -8.94 -1.05
CA LEU A 89 2.55 -8.39 -0.08
C LEU A 89 3.98 -8.73 -0.48
N TYR A 90 4.82 -7.70 -0.62
CA TYR A 90 6.26 -7.82 -0.69
C TYR A 90 6.86 -7.34 0.63
N GLN A 91 7.66 -8.21 1.25
CA GLN A 91 8.33 -7.91 2.51
C GLN A 91 9.51 -6.97 2.27
N ILE A 92 9.33 -5.69 2.60
CA ILE A 92 10.33 -4.62 2.46
C ILE A 92 10.49 -3.95 3.82
N GLY A 93 11.71 -3.96 4.36
CA GLY A 93 12.01 -3.55 5.74
C GLY A 93 11.81 -2.05 6.02
N MET A 94 11.84 -1.69 7.31
CA MET A 94 11.46 -0.37 7.85
C MET A 94 12.33 0.82 7.35
N ASP A 95 13.50 0.53 6.78
CA ASP A 95 14.44 1.52 6.22
C ASP A 95 14.81 1.24 4.75
N GLU A 96 14.20 0.22 4.15
CA GLU A 96 14.51 -0.16 2.79
C GLU A 96 13.71 0.69 1.80
N VAL A 97 14.41 1.14 0.76
CA VAL A 97 13.83 1.82 -0.39
C VAL A 97 14.18 1.00 -1.61
N VAL A 98 13.17 0.64 -2.39
CA VAL A 98 13.35 -0.16 -3.61
C VAL A 98 12.76 0.55 -4.81
N GLN A 99 13.31 0.26 -5.98
CA GLN A 99 12.78 0.72 -7.26
C GLN A 99 11.68 -0.23 -7.72
N VAL A 100 10.55 0.32 -8.13
CA VAL A 100 9.40 -0.43 -8.61
C VAL A 100 8.96 0.10 -9.95
N LYS A 101 8.69 -0.82 -10.88
CA LYS A 101 8.03 -0.54 -12.14
C LYS A 101 6.63 -1.15 -12.12
N ILE A 102 5.63 -0.32 -12.40
CA ILE A 102 4.21 -0.67 -12.41
C ILE A 102 3.71 -0.49 -13.84
N GLN A 103 3.21 -1.55 -14.46
CA GLN A 103 2.56 -1.50 -15.76
C GLN A 103 1.09 -1.89 -15.57
N PRO A 104 0.18 -0.93 -15.33
CA PRO A 104 -1.24 -1.23 -15.28
C PRO A 104 -1.76 -1.60 -16.67
N ASN A 105 -2.85 -2.35 -16.72
CA ASN A 105 -3.58 -2.54 -17.97
C ASN A 105 -4.27 -1.22 -18.39
N ARG A 106 -4.84 -1.17 -19.61
CA ARG A 106 -5.52 0.01 -20.17
C ARG A 106 -6.77 0.52 -19.42
N HIS A 107 -7.29 -0.25 -18.47
CA HIS A 107 -8.47 0.08 -17.65
C HIS A 107 -8.09 0.66 -16.29
N PHE A 108 -6.80 0.68 -15.96
CA PHE A 108 -6.27 1.03 -14.65
C PHE A 108 -5.25 2.17 -14.75
N ASP A 109 -5.30 3.09 -13.80
CA ASP A 109 -4.37 4.21 -13.65
C ASP A 109 -3.56 4.08 -12.35
N ALA A 110 -2.23 4.04 -12.46
CA ALA A 110 -1.33 4.00 -11.30
C ALA A 110 -0.83 5.39 -10.85
N GLY A 111 -1.39 6.48 -11.40
CA GLY A 111 -1.04 7.88 -11.12
C GLY A 111 -0.48 8.67 -12.31
N ALA A 112 -0.39 8.04 -13.50
CA ALA A 112 0.16 8.66 -14.72
C ALA A 112 -0.80 8.59 -15.92
N GLY A 113 -2.03 8.16 -15.71
CA GLY A 113 -3.02 7.87 -16.73
C GLY A 113 -3.20 6.37 -16.99
N ASN A 114 -4.35 6.02 -17.57
CA ASN A 114 -4.73 4.65 -17.86
C ASN A 114 -3.68 3.91 -18.73
N GLY A 115 -3.23 2.75 -18.24
CA GLY A 115 -2.27 1.89 -18.93
C GLY A 115 -0.86 2.46 -19.06
N GLN A 116 -0.57 3.62 -18.47
CA GLN A 116 0.76 4.21 -18.50
C GLN A 116 1.65 3.59 -17.42
N ALA A 117 2.87 3.24 -17.81
CA ALA A 117 3.86 2.73 -16.87
C ALA A 117 4.26 3.82 -15.86
N VAL A 118 4.47 3.41 -14.61
CA VAL A 118 5.02 4.24 -13.54
C VAL A 118 6.27 3.57 -13.00
N GLU A 119 7.38 4.28 -13.00
CA GLU A 119 8.62 3.87 -12.33
C GLU A 119 8.86 4.82 -11.16
N THR A 120 9.00 4.26 -9.94
CA THR A 120 9.14 5.05 -8.72
C THR A 120 9.90 4.29 -7.64
N GLU A 121 10.46 5.04 -6.70
CA GLU A 121 10.92 4.50 -5.43
C GLU A 121 9.75 4.31 -4.47
N VAL A 122 9.75 3.18 -3.76
CA VAL A 122 8.82 2.93 -2.66
C VAL A 122 9.59 2.59 -1.40
N ARG A 123 9.07 3.02 -0.25
CA ARG A 123 9.65 2.74 1.05
C ARG A 123 8.89 1.58 1.71
N GLY A 124 9.64 0.66 2.29
CA GLY A 124 9.09 -0.36 3.17
C GLY A 124 8.58 0.19 4.50
N GLY A 125 8.38 -0.71 5.45
CA GLY A 125 7.83 -0.37 6.76
C GLY A 125 7.65 -1.59 7.64
N VAL A 126 6.87 -1.44 8.70
CA VAL A 126 6.48 -2.57 9.56
C VAL A 126 5.78 -3.68 8.78
N VAL A 127 5.06 -3.33 7.70
CA VAL A 127 4.36 -4.30 6.83
C VAL A 127 5.08 -4.50 5.50
N GLY A 128 5.54 -3.44 4.85
CA GLY A 128 6.24 -3.51 3.55
C GLY A 128 5.41 -2.92 2.40
N LEU A 129 5.52 -3.50 1.21
CA LEU A 129 4.79 -3.04 0.02
C LEU A 129 3.56 -3.90 -0.23
N VAL A 130 2.39 -3.28 -0.19
CA VAL A 130 1.11 -3.91 -0.53
C VAL A 130 0.67 -3.45 -1.91
N ILE A 131 0.31 -4.40 -2.76
CA ILE A 131 -0.42 -4.11 -4.00
C ILE A 131 -1.89 -4.42 -3.76
N ASP A 132 -2.76 -3.47 -4.06
CA ASP A 132 -4.21 -3.60 -3.93
C ASP A 132 -4.89 -3.45 -5.29
N THR A 133 -5.24 -4.58 -5.90
CA THR A 133 -5.94 -4.64 -7.19
C THR A 133 -7.43 -4.93 -7.02
N ARG A 134 -7.99 -4.78 -5.81
CA ARG A 134 -9.42 -5.02 -5.54
C ARG A 134 -10.35 -4.01 -6.23
N GLY A 135 -9.79 -2.96 -6.81
CA GLY A 135 -10.50 -1.95 -7.61
C GLY A 135 -10.72 -0.64 -6.86
N ARG A 136 -10.92 0.42 -7.65
CA ARG A 136 -11.31 1.75 -7.18
C ARG A 136 -12.40 2.29 -8.12
N PRO A 137 -13.66 2.43 -7.66
CA PRO A 137 -14.13 2.15 -6.30
C PRO A 137 -14.06 0.64 -5.96
N LEU A 138 -13.90 0.34 -4.67
CA LEU A 138 -13.87 -1.04 -4.14
C LEU A 138 -15.27 -1.64 -4.18
N GLU A 139 -15.44 -2.76 -4.88
CA GLU A 139 -16.69 -3.50 -4.96
C GLU A 139 -16.54 -4.88 -4.29
N MET A 140 -17.45 -5.16 -3.35
CA MET A 140 -17.55 -6.47 -2.72
C MET A 140 -18.55 -7.35 -3.48
N SER A 141 -18.34 -8.66 -3.45
CA SER A 141 -19.33 -9.60 -3.97
C SER A 141 -20.68 -9.45 -3.25
N ALA A 142 -21.78 -9.45 -4.01
CA ALA A 142 -23.14 -9.50 -3.46
C ALA A 142 -23.48 -10.87 -2.83
N ASP A 143 -22.74 -11.92 -3.20
CA ASP A 143 -22.83 -13.22 -2.54
C ASP A 143 -21.98 -13.21 -1.27
N THR A 144 -22.65 -13.34 -0.12
CA THR A 144 -22.03 -13.39 1.21
C THR A 144 -20.99 -14.49 1.32
N ALA A 145 -21.21 -15.67 0.73
CA ALA A 145 -20.26 -16.77 0.83
C ALA A 145 -18.94 -16.42 0.14
N GLN A 146 -19.02 -15.88 -1.08
CA GLN A 146 -17.85 -15.42 -1.83
C GLN A 146 -17.16 -14.24 -1.14
N SER A 147 -17.93 -13.30 -0.59
CA SER A 147 -17.39 -12.15 0.14
C SER A 147 -16.57 -12.57 1.37
N VAL A 148 -17.03 -13.57 2.11
CA VAL A 148 -16.29 -14.14 3.26
C VAL A 148 -15.02 -14.87 2.81
N GLU A 149 -15.07 -15.60 1.70
CA GLU A 149 -13.89 -16.28 1.14
C GLU A 149 -12.82 -15.29 0.68
N ASP A 150 -13.22 -14.22 -0.01
CA ASP A 150 -12.33 -13.14 -0.44
C ASP A 150 -11.65 -12.48 0.76
N LEU A 151 -12.42 -12.14 1.80
CA LEU A 151 -11.89 -11.56 3.04
C LEU A 151 -10.87 -12.48 3.71
N LYS A 152 -11.16 -13.79 3.81
CA LYS A 152 -10.20 -14.76 4.38
C LYS A 152 -8.89 -14.79 3.59
N THR A 153 -8.99 -14.81 2.27
CA THR A 153 -7.83 -14.81 1.36
C THR A 153 -6.98 -13.56 1.58
N TRP A 154 -7.61 -12.38 1.66
CA TRP A 154 -6.92 -11.11 1.91
C TRP A 154 -6.27 -11.05 3.29
N LEU A 155 -6.95 -11.54 4.33
CA LEU A 155 -6.42 -11.60 5.69
C LEU A 155 -5.20 -12.53 5.79
N GLN A 156 -5.24 -13.69 5.12
CA GLN A 156 -4.11 -14.61 5.04
C GLN A 156 -2.94 -14.00 4.28
N THR A 157 -3.21 -13.37 3.13
CA THR A 157 -2.18 -12.78 2.27
C THR A 157 -1.38 -11.70 2.99
N LEU A 158 -2.04 -10.90 3.83
CA LEU A 158 -1.40 -9.83 4.59
C LEU A 158 -0.98 -10.25 6.01
N ASP A 159 -1.08 -11.55 6.35
CA ASP A 159 -0.76 -12.11 7.67
C ASP A 159 -1.36 -11.28 8.82
N VAL A 160 -2.64 -10.90 8.68
CA VAL A 160 -3.28 -9.95 9.62
C VAL A 160 -3.56 -10.59 10.98
N TYR A 161 -3.91 -11.88 10.97
CA TYR A 161 -4.20 -12.67 12.16
C TYR A 161 -3.62 -14.07 11.99
N PRO A 162 -3.16 -14.72 13.09
CA PRO A 162 -2.94 -16.16 13.09
C PRO A 162 -4.32 -16.84 12.91
N LEU A 163 -4.52 -17.45 11.74
CA LEU A 163 -5.76 -18.15 11.35
C LEU A 163 -5.70 -19.65 11.63
#